data_AF-A0A6N4QFC6-F1
#
_entry.id   AF-A0A6N4QFC6-F1
#
_cell.length_a   1.000
_cell.length_b   1.000
_cell.length_c   1.000
_cell.angle_alpha   90.00
_cell.angle_beta   90.00
_cell.angle_gamma   90.00
#
_symmetry.space_group_name_H-M   'P 1'
#
loop_
_entity.id
_entity.type
_entity.pdbx_description
1 polymer ?
#
loop_
_entity_poly.entity_id
_entity_poly.type
_entity_poly.pdbx_seq_one_letter_code
_entity_poly.pdbx_strand_id
1 'polypeptide(L)'
;MKNQILIYILLIFTTSIFANPETKANELCECLKNGKKSEKTSDKKKCLSLREKHVKTLKKGSKSYESYLLSIQKCEQKLAGTPEVNPNLTTKEKTSTVCECFQKAEKQNSMACFKLQSDYGKTITDPEEKKEFNLSSGSCNQ
;
A
#
# COMPACT_ATOMS: atom_id res chain seq x y z
N MET A 1 29.01 -11.19 43.97
CA MET A 1 28.13 -11.53 42.83
C MET A 1 27.13 -10.40 42.55
N LYS A 2 27.60 -9.23 42.12
CA LYS A 2 26.73 -8.05 41.81
C LYS A 2 26.98 -7.46 40.42
N ASN A 3 28.12 -7.81 39.79
CA ASN A 3 28.54 -7.22 38.51
C ASN A 3 28.16 -8.05 37.28
N GLN A 4 27.55 -9.24 37.44
CA GLN A 4 27.07 -10.06 36.32
C GLN A 4 25.61 -9.80 35.92
N ILE A 5 24.81 -9.15 36.79
CA ILE A 5 23.41 -8.82 36.49
C ILE A 5 23.32 -7.64 35.50
N LEU A 6 24.29 -6.72 35.53
CA LEU A 6 24.34 -5.56 34.63
C LEU A 6 24.60 -5.92 33.15
N ILE A 7 25.30 -7.03 32.88
CA ILE A 7 25.60 -7.46 31.51
C ILE A 7 24.37 -8.09 30.82
N TYR A 8 23.48 -8.73 31.59
CA TYR A 8 22.24 -9.29 31.05
C TYR A 8 21.17 -8.23 30.76
N ILE A 9 21.16 -7.12 31.48
CA ILE A 9 20.22 -6.01 31.21
C ILE A 9 20.64 -5.22 29.97
N LEU A 10 21.94 -5.16 29.65
CA LEU A 10 22.44 -4.46 28.46
C LEU A 10 22.17 -5.24 27.14
N LEU A 11 22.02 -6.56 27.20
CA LEU A 11 21.75 -7.41 26.03
C LEU A 11 20.26 -7.48 25.64
N ILE A 12 19.35 -6.97 26.48
CA ILE A 12 17.91 -6.92 26.16
C ILE A 12 17.56 -5.66 25.34
N PHE A 13 18.44 -4.65 25.28
CA PHE A 13 18.16 -3.39 24.58
C PHE A 13 18.63 -3.32 23.12
N THR A 14 19.44 -4.27 22.63
CA THR A 14 20.00 -4.22 21.27
C THR A 14 19.12 -4.87 20.19
N THR A 15 17.99 -5.47 20.57
CA THR A 15 16.91 -5.79 19.61
C THR A 15 15.77 -4.78 19.66
N SER A 16 16.10 -3.52 19.91
CA SER A 16 15.41 -2.41 19.26
C SER A 16 15.62 -2.53 17.74
N ILE A 17 15.11 -3.61 17.13
CA ILE A 17 14.79 -3.69 15.73
C ILE A 17 13.71 -2.64 15.59
N PHE A 18 14.14 -1.40 15.37
CA PHE A 18 13.26 -0.34 14.92
C PHE A 18 12.38 -0.97 13.85
N ALA A 19 11.08 -0.90 14.07
CA ALA A 19 10.09 -1.35 13.12
C ALA A 19 10.24 -0.47 11.86
N ASN A 20 11.25 -0.78 11.05
CA ASN A 20 11.63 0.02 9.90
C ASN A 20 10.53 -0.20 8.85
N PRO A 21 9.71 0.84 8.58
CA PRO A 21 8.58 0.71 7.68
C PRO A 21 9.01 0.35 6.25
N GLU A 22 10.19 0.81 5.83
CA GLU A 22 10.73 0.52 4.49
C GLU A 22 11.11 -0.96 4.35
N THR A 23 11.86 -1.51 5.31
CA THR A 23 12.23 -2.94 5.28
C THR A 23 10.98 -3.83 5.26
N LYS A 24 9.98 -3.51 6.09
CA LYS A 24 8.72 -4.26 6.15
C LYS A 24 7.92 -4.12 4.86
N ALA A 25 7.92 -2.93 4.26
CA ALA A 25 7.27 -2.72 2.96
C ALA A 25 7.93 -3.56 1.86
N ASN A 26 9.26 -3.59 1.80
CA ASN A 26 10.01 -4.39 0.83
C ASN A 26 9.78 -5.90 1.03
N GLU A 27 9.78 -6.38 2.28
CA GLU A 27 9.46 -7.79 2.61
C GLU A 27 8.08 -8.20 2.07
N LEU A 28 7.05 -7.39 2.32
CA LEU A 28 5.70 -7.71 1.83
C LEU A 28 5.60 -7.53 0.31
N CYS A 29 6.25 -6.53 -0.27
CA CYS A 29 6.26 -6.32 -1.72
C CYS A 29 6.84 -7.52 -2.47
N GLU A 30 7.97 -8.06 -2.01
CA GLU A 30 8.56 -9.28 -2.58
C GLU A 30 7.65 -10.50 -2.36
N CYS A 31 6.99 -10.60 -1.20
CA CYS A 31 5.97 -11.64 -0.99
C CYS A 31 4.84 -11.54 -2.04
N LEU A 32 4.26 -10.34 -2.23
CA LEU A 32 3.17 -10.12 -3.18
C LEU A 32 3.58 -10.43 -4.62
N LYS A 33 4.79 -10.03 -5.01
CA LYS A 33 5.37 -10.32 -6.33
C LYS A 33 5.50 -11.82 -6.57
N ASN A 34 5.98 -12.57 -5.56
CA ASN A 34 6.09 -14.02 -5.63
C ASN A 34 4.71 -14.70 -5.59
N GLY A 35 3.79 -14.19 -4.76
CA GLY A 35 2.41 -14.67 -4.67
C GLY A 35 1.60 -14.47 -5.95
N LYS A 36 1.89 -13.42 -6.74
CA LYS A 36 1.31 -13.20 -8.08
C LYS A 36 1.79 -14.25 -9.09
N LYS A 37 3.05 -14.69 -8.99
CA LYS A 37 3.63 -15.72 -9.86
C LYS A 37 3.26 -17.14 -9.43
N SER A 38 2.87 -17.35 -8.18
CA SER A 38 2.51 -18.66 -7.64
C SER A 38 1.06 -19.03 -7.94
N GLU A 39 0.85 -20.26 -8.41
CA GLU A 39 -0.48 -20.86 -8.54
C GLU A 39 -1.05 -21.33 -7.20
N LYS A 40 -0.22 -21.41 -6.14
CA LYS A 40 -0.63 -21.94 -4.84
C LYS A 40 -1.33 -20.88 -3.99
N THR A 41 -2.58 -21.14 -3.61
CA THR A 41 -3.35 -20.28 -2.69
C THR A 41 -2.65 -20.08 -1.35
N SER A 42 -1.88 -21.07 -0.87
CA SER A 42 -1.11 -20.97 0.37
C SER A 42 -0.08 -19.85 0.36
N ASP A 43 0.54 -19.56 -0.79
CA ASP A 43 1.55 -18.51 -0.89
C ASP A 43 0.92 -17.13 -0.84
N LYS A 44 -0.27 -16.97 -1.44
CA LYS A 44 -1.08 -15.75 -1.31
C LYS A 44 -1.51 -15.51 0.15
N LYS A 45 -1.93 -16.57 0.86
CA LYS A 45 -2.30 -16.49 2.29
C LYS A 45 -1.11 -16.09 3.18
N LYS A 46 0.10 -16.57 2.89
CA LYS A 46 1.31 -16.17 3.63
C LYS A 46 1.53 -14.65 3.59
N CYS A 47 1.30 -14.01 2.43
CA CYS A 47 1.46 -12.56 2.33
C CYS A 47 0.40 -11.78 3.13
N LEU A 48 -0.82 -12.31 3.26
CA LEU A 48 -1.84 -11.72 4.13
C LEU A 48 -1.40 -11.79 5.61
N SER A 49 -0.95 -12.96 6.06
CA SER A 49 -0.43 -13.11 7.43
C SER A 49 0.80 -12.25 7.70
N LEU A 50 1.68 -12.08 6.70
CA LEU A 50 2.84 -11.20 6.78
C LEU A 50 2.40 -9.72 6.95
N ARG A 51 1.42 -9.27 6.15
CA ARG A 51 0.84 -7.93 6.24
C ARG A 51 0.26 -7.68 7.63
N GLU A 52 -0.52 -8.62 8.19
CA GLU A 52 -1.08 -8.52 9.53
C GLU A 52 0.01 -8.40 10.61
N LYS A 53 1.09 -9.18 10.49
CA LYS A 53 2.24 -9.09 11.39
C LYS A 53 2.89 -7.72 11.32
N HIS A 54 3.14 -7.21 10.11
CA HIS A 54 3.71 -5.88 9.91
C HIS A 54 2.83 -4.77 10.50
N VAL A 55 1.50 -4.83 10.29
CA VAL A 55 0.54 -3.87 10.87
C VAL A 55 0.62 -3.86 12.40
N LYS A 56 0.69 -5.04 13.03
CA LYS A 56 0.85 -5.17 14.49
C LYS A 56 2.18 -4.58 14.96
N THR A 57 3.28 -4.88 14.27
CA THR A 57 4.63 -4.39 14.63
C THR A 57 4.77 -2.88 14.46
N LEU A 58 4.24 -2.32 13.37
CA LEU A 58 4.34 -0.89 13.05
C LEU A 58 3.32 -0.04 13.81
N LYS A 59 2.31 -0.66 14.43
CA LYS A 59 1.19 -0.02 15.12
C LYS A 59 0.34 0.83 14.17
N LYS A 60 -0.86 0.35 13.86
CA LYS A 60 -1.84 1.05 13.01
C LYS A 60 -2.05 2.51 13.49
N GLY A 61 -2.02 3.45 12.55
CA GLY A 61 -2.15 4.89 12.81
C GLY A 61 -0.87 5.59 13.26
N SER A 62 0.25 4.88 13.42
CA SER A 62 1.55 5.52 13.68
C SER A 62 2.16 6.09 12.39
N LYS A 63 3.10 7.04 12.52
CA LYS A 63 3.88 7.56 11.37
C LYS A 63 4.60 6.44 10.59
N SER A 64 5.14 5.45 11.30
CA SER A 64 5.80 4.30 10.67
C SER A 64 4.79 3.46 9.87
N TYR A 65 3.60 3.24 10.41
CA TYR A 65 2.54 2.54 9.69
C TYR A 65 2.11 3.29 8.43
N GLU A 66 1.94 4.61 8.49
CA GLU A 66 1.59 5.43 7.32
C GLU A 66 2.69 5.39 6.25
N SER A 67 3.96 5.52 6.65
CA SER A 67 5.11 5.38 5.73
C SER A 67 5.14 4.00 5.06
N TYR A 68 4.87 2.93 5.83
CA TYR A 68 4.77 1.57 5.29
C TYR A 68 3.62 1.43 4.29
N LEU A 69 2.44 2.00 4.58
CA LEU A 69 1.30 1.95 3.67
C LEU A 69 1.60 2.63 2.33
N LEU A 70 2.24 3.81 2.36
CA LEU A 70 2.64 4.52 1.15
C LEU A 70 3.57 3.67 0.29
N SER A 71 4.58 3.04 0.89
CA SER A 71 5.52 2.16 0.17
C SER A 71 4.85 0.91 -0.41
N ILE A 72 3.94 0.28 0.34
CA ILE A 72 3.16 -0.87 -0.16
C ILE A 72 2.22 -0.47 -1.30
N GLN A 73 1.57 0.69 -1.20
CA GLN A 73 0.70 1.20 -2.24
C GLN A 73 1.43 1.36 -3.57
N LYS A 74 2.65 1.93 -3.57
CA LYS A 74 3.49 2.04 -4.76
C LYS A 74 3.83 0.68 -5.36
N CYS A 75 4.17 -0.29 -4.51
CA CYS A 75 4.42 -1.67 -4.96
C CYS A 75 3.18 -2.31 -5.60
N GLU A 76 2.02 -2.21 -4.93
CA GLU A 76 0.76 -2.77 -5.43
C GLU A 76 0.37 -2.14 -6.79
N GLN A 77 0.56 -0.84 -6.97
CA GLN A 77 0.33 -0.14 -8.24
C GLN A 77 1.25 -0.68 -9.34
N LYS A 78 2.55 -0.79 -9.07
CA LYS A 78 3.52 -1.35 -10.02
C LYS A 78 3.19 -2.80 -10.39
N LEU A 79 2.79 -3.62 -9.42
CA LEU A 79 2.39 -5.00 -9.65
C LEU A 79 1.09 -5.10 -10.46
N ALA A 80 0.20 -4.12 -10.32
CA ALA A 80 -1.05 -4.04 -11.07
C ALA A 80 -0.90 -3.35 -12.44
N GLY A 81 0.23 -2.73 -12.72
CA GLY A 81 0.46 -1.97 -13.95
C GLY A 81 -0.26 -0.63 -13.99
N THR A 82 -0.63 -0.07 -12.83
CA THR A 82 -1.28 1.24 -12.73
C THR A 82 -0.26 2.35 -12.43
N PRO A 83 -0.51 3.59 -12.87
CA PRO A 83 0.36 4.72 -12.56
C PRO A 83 0.42 5.01 -11.06
N GLU A 84 1.55 5.57 -10.61
CA GLU A 84 1.70 6.08 -9.25
C GLU A 84 0.79 7.30 -9.04
N VAL A 85 0.18 7.40 -7.86
CA VAL A 85 -0.73 8.51 -7.54
C VAL A 85 0.08 9.79 -7.34
N ASN A 86 -0.18 10.78 -8.19
CA ASN A 86 0.32 12.14 -8.04
C ASN A 86 -0.78 13.04 -7.45
N PRO A 87 -0.69 13.44 -6.16
CA PRO A 87 -1.73 14.24 -5.51
C PRO A 87 -1.89 15.65 -6.09
N ASN A 88 -0.84 16.16 -6.75
CA ASN A 88 -0.78 17.54 -7.27
C ASN A 88 -1.48 17.71 -8.63
N LEU A 89 -1.99 16.62 -9.22
CA LEU A 89 -2.77 16.70 -10.45
C LEU A 89 -4.10 17.44 -10.20
N THR A 90 -4.56 18.16 -11.20
CA THR A 90 -5.91 18.73 -11.23
C THR A 90 -6.96 17.62 -11.25
N THR A 91 -8.18 17.92 -10.83
CA THR A 91 -9.28 16.94 -10.86
C THR A 91 -9.57 16.40 -12.25
N LYS A 92 -9.41 17.23 -13.29
CA LYS A 92 -9.53 16.80 -14.69
C LYS A 92 -8.44 15.79 -15.07
N GLU A 93 -7.18 16.05 -14.71
CA GLU A 93 -6.06 15.13 -14.97
C GLU A 93 -6.20 13.82 -14.19
N LYS A 94 -6.61 13.89 -12.93
CA LYS A 94 -6.92 12.72 -12.09
C LYS A 94 -7.99 11.86 -12.76
N THR A 95 -9.08 12.48 -13.21
CA THR A 95 -10.17 11.80 -13.93
C THR A 95 -9.65 11.14 -15.21
N SER A 96 -8.91 11.86 -16.06
CA SER A 96 -8.33 11.31 -17.30
C SER A 96 -7.47 10.07 -17.01
N THR A 97 -6.64 10.14 -15.97
CA THR A 97 -5.74 9.03 -15.59
C THR A 97 -6.53 7.78 -15.17
N VAL A 98 -7.61 7.96 -14.43
CA VAL A 98 -8.50 6.85 -14.04
C VAL A 98 -9.21 6.26 -15.25
N CYS A 99 -9.70 7.10 -16.15
CA CYS A 99 -10.41 6.64 -17.34
C CYS A 99 -9.48 5.88 -18.31
N GLU A 100 -8.26 6.37 -18.52
CA GLU A 100 -7.24 5.65 -19.27
C GLU A 100 -6.90 4.30 -18.64
N CYS A 101 -6.88 4.21 -17.31
CA CYS A 101 -6.68 2.93 -16.63
C CYS A 101 -7.78 1.93 -17.01
N PHE A 102 -9.05 2.32 -16.89
CA PHE A 102 -10.18 1.44 -17.21
C PHE A 102 -10.21 1.05 -18.69
N GLN A 103 -9.91 1.98 -19.60
CA GLN A 103 -9.84 1.72 -21.04
C GLN A 103 -8.74 0.72 -21.41
N LYS A 104 -7.60 0.76 -20.70
CA LYS A 104 -6.45 -0.14 -20.94
C LYS A 104 -6.56 -1.46 -20.16
N ALA A 105 -7.42 -1.54 -19.15
CA ALA A 105 -7.55 -2.70 -18.30
C ALA A 105 -8.39 -3.80 -18.96
N GLU A 106 -7.83 -4.99 -19.11
CA GLU A 106 -8.62 -6.21 -19.31
C GLU A 106 -9.51 -6.48 -18.08
N LYS A 107 -10.61 -7.22 -18.21
CA LYS A 107 -11.63 -7.45 -17.15
C LYS A 107 -11.06 -7.79 -15.76
N GLN A 108 -9.89 -8.45 -15.68
CA GLN A 108 -9.23 -8.83 -14.42
C GLN A 108 -8.49 -7.67 -13.71
N ASN A 109 -8.14 -6.59 -14.40
CA ASN A 109 -7.38 -5.46 -13.83
C ASN A 109 -8.27 -4.28 -13.42
N SER A 110 -9.59 -4.37 -13.62
CA SER A 110 -10.56 -3.33 -13.22
C SER A 110 -10.45 -2.94 -11.74
N MET A 111 -10.17 -3.90 -10.86
CA MET A 111 -9.94 -3.67 -9.43
C MET A 111 -8.78 -2.71 -9.15
N ALA A 112 -7.73 -2.74 -9.96
CA ALA A 112 -6.60 -1.84 -9.82
C ALA A 112 -6.97 -0.40 -10.21
N CYS A 113 -7.84 -0.23 -11.20
CA CYS A 113 -8.36 1.06 -11.61
C CYS A 113 -9.36 1.62 -10.58
N PHE A 114 -10.20 0.78 -9.97
CA PHE A 114 -11.02 1.18 -8.82
C PHE A 114 -10.17 1.64 -7.63
N LYS A 115 -9.06 0.93 -7.36
CA LYS A 115 -8.12 1.35 -6.32
C LYS A 115 -7.48 2.70 -6.68
N LEU A 116 -7.05 2.89 -7.93
CA LEU A 116 -6.50 4.16 -8.40
C LEU A 116 -7.50 5.31 -8.25
N GLN A 117 -8.76 5.09 -8.62
CA GLN A 117 -9.86 6.03 -8.41
C GLN A 117 -10.02 6.38 -6.93
N SER A 118 -10.08 5.37 -6.05
CA SER A 118 -10.18 5.58 -4.61
C SER A 118 -9.00 6.36 -4.05
N ASP A 119 -7.78 6.06 -4.51
CA ASP A 119 -6.57 6.72 -4.03
C ASP A 119 -6.50 8.19 -4.48
N TYR A 120 -6.85 8.52 -5.72
CA TYR A 120 -7.01 9.92 -6.15
C TYR A 120 -8.12 10.64 -5.38
N GLY A 121 -9.27 9.99 -5.14
CA GLY A 121 -10.36 10.56 -4.36
C GLY A 121 -9.99 10.86 -2.89
N LYS A 122 -8.96 10.23 -2.33
CA LYS A 122 -8.41 10.57 -1.00
C LYS A 122 -7.55 11.83 -1.01
N THR A 123 -7.04 12.23 -2.18
CA THR A 123 -6.20 13.44 -2.33
C THR A 123 -7.02 14.72 -2.52
N ILE A 124 -8.31 14.61 -2.80
CA ILE A 124 -9.23 15.75 -2.97
C ILE A 124 -9.87 16.08 -1.62
N THR A 125 -9.59 17.27 -1.11
CA THR A 125 -10.09 17.75 0.19
C THR A 125 -11.46 18.41 0.08
N ASP A 126 -11.75 19.08 -1.04
CA ASP A 126 -13.04 19.72 -1.27
C ASP A 126 -14.13 18.66 -1.55
N PRO A 127 -15.24 18.65 -0.79
CA PRO A 127 -16.29 17.64 -0.95
C PRO A 127 -17.02 17.69 -2.29
N GLU A 128 -17.26 18.87 -2.85
CA GLU A 128 -17.99 19.01 -4.12
C GLU A 128 -17.09 18.62 -5.29
N GLU A 129 -15.83 19.03 -5.28
CA GLU A 129 -14.82 18.60 -6.26
C GLU A 129 -14.63 17.07 -6.21
N LYS A 130 -14.60 16.49 -5.00
CA LYS A 130 -14.50 15.03 -4.83
C LYS A 130 -15.73 14.30 -5.36
N LYS A 131 -16.92 14.87 -5.18
CA LYS A 131 -18.17 14.33 -5.73
C LYS A 131 -18.14 14.37 -7.26
N GLU A 132 -17.75 15.50 -7.85
CA GLU A 132 -17.60 15.64 -9.30
C GLU A 132 -16.60 14.64 -9.87
N PHE A 133 -15.43 14.50 -9.22
CA PHE A 133 -14.43 13.49 -9.56
C PHE A 133 -15.02 12.08 -9.54
N ASN A 134 -15.73 11.68 -8.47
CA ASN A 134 -16.29 10.34 -8.34
C ASN A 134 -17.34 10.03 -9.41
N LEU A 135 -18.20 11.01 -9.73
CA LEU A 135 -19.20 10.87 -10.79
C LEU A 135 -18.54 10.74 -12.17
N SER A 136 -17.57 11.60 -12.45
CA SER A 136 -16.89 11.67 -13.75
C SER A 136 -15.99 10.46 -14.00
N SER A 137 -15.29 9.99 -12.98
CA SER A 137 -14.43 8.81 -13.08
C SER A 137 -15.22 7.49 -12.98
N GLY A 138 -16.38 7.50 -12.31
CA GLY A 138 -17.23 6.32 -12.17
C GLY A 138 -17.89 5.87 -13.47
N SER A 139 -18.11 6.79 -14.42
CA SER A 139 -18.60 6.46 -15.76
C SER A 139 -17.55 5.78 -16.65
N CYS A 140 -16.27 5.84 -16.29
CA CYS A 140 -15.18 5.31 -17.12
C CYS A 140 -15.00 3.79 -17.07
N ASN A 141 -15.72 3.11 -16.18
CA ASN A 141 -15.78 1.64 -16.11
C ASN A 141 -16.98 1.06 -16.91
N GLN A 142 -17.60 1.85 -17.79
CA GLN A 142 -18.69 1.39 -18.66
C GLN A 142 -18.18 0.85 -19.98
#